data_AF-A0A9X8DMK1-F1
#
_entry.id   AF-A0A9X8DMK1-F1
#
_cell.length_a   1.000
_cell.length_b   1.000
_cell.length_c   1.000
_cell.angle_alpha   90.00
_cell.angle_beta   90.00
_cell.angle_gamma   90.00
#
_symmetry.space_group_name_H-M   'P 1'
#
loop_
_entity.id
_entity.type
_entity.pdbx_description
1 polymer ?
#
loop_
_entity_poly.entity_id
_entity_poly.type
_entity_poly.pdbx_seq_one_letter_code
_entity_poly.pdbx_strand_id
1 'polypeptide(L)'
;MQASVFLGDLDDFIAPSQACVNPLFLTGKDKSKEPTQVNLDSDIYSGIHQVAIEPNLIRSSSQDTAMVSLNDCLACSGCVTSAESILISQQSAAEFLAALQTHRHAMQFVVTLSPQARASIAAHFNLPIAVCHRKLVTYFRQIGVHVVLDSACAADLALLEARAEFIARYRHRQTLPWSRPPSSRPVSSTQTDYYDAAATDEPPAHVALPMLTSSCPGWVCYAEKSNANAIPYISTTKSPQQINGTLVKRLLATSQPVYHCTVMPCYDKKLEASRNDFLDAATDTRDVDCVLAASELLDMLQGVDLGSLDEATLTSDEVLWSGLASGGTHVLSSSTTSGEIGSGGYLEHIFRYAAKELFNVDCPDDLPYVMGRNADFKEVSLNVGGVEVLRFALAYGFRNIQTVLMKVKRHKCPYHFVEIMACPGGCLNGGGQIKPETPAGNKALVEKVNHVFRDAEFRDAAANPAVAHVYNTYLDGQVFSAKAQSLLHTRYHAVPKMEQANPFGIKW
;
A
#
# COMPACT_ATOMS: atom_id res chain seq x y z
N MET A 1 -22.31 -28.03 -24.26
CA MET A 1 -21.07 -28.82 -24.44
C MET A 1 -19.91 -27.85 -24.41
N GLN A 2 -19.32 -27.69 -23.23
CA GLN A 2 -18.15 -26.85 -22.99
C GLN A 2 -16.89 -27.61 -23.43
N ALA A 3 -16.03 -26.96 -24.19
CA ALA A 3 -14.68 -27.46 -24.45
C ALA A 3 -13.76 -26.99 -23.33
N SER A 4 -13.40 -27.90 -22.43
CA SER A 4 -12.37 -27.73 -21.42
C SER A 4 -10.99 -27.98 -22.04
N VAL A 5 -10.10 -26.99 -21.99
CA VAL A 5 -8.66 -27.20 -22.28
C VAL A 5 -7.96 -27.48 -20.95
N PHE A 6 -7.43 -28.69 -20.80
CA PHE A 6 -6.55 -29.08 -19.70
C PHE A 6 -5.12 -28.67 -20.04
N LEU A 7 -4.48 -27.88 -19.18
CA LEU A 7 -3.03 -27.66 -19.17
C LEU A 7 -2.53 -28.12 -17.81
N GLY A 8 -1.89 -29.29 -17.80
CA GLY A 8 -1.19 -29.83 -16.64
C GLY A 8 0.23 -29.26 -16.54
N ASP A 9 0.68 -29.10 -15.30
CA ASP A 9 2.07 -28.85 -14.86
C ASP A 9 2.79 -27.62 -15.44
N LEU A 10 2.39 -26.43 -14.98
CA LEU A 10 3.29 -25.28 -14.94
C LEU A 10 3.49 -24.82 -13.49
N ASP A 11 4.77 -24.78 -13.06
CA ASP A 11 5.21 -24.01 -11.89
C ASP A 11 4.81 -22.54 -12.10
N ASP A 12 3.71 -22.12 -11.48
CA ASP A 12 2.98 -20.87 -11.76
C ASP A 12 3.62 -19.63 -11.09
N PHE A 13 4.90 -19.70 -10.74
CA PHE A 13 5.70 -18.54 -10.36
C PHE A 13 6.33 -17.93 -11.60
N ILE A 14 5.89 -16.73 -11.97
CA ILE A 14 6.56 -15.94 -13.00
C ILE A 14 7.95 -15.59 -12.45
N ALA A 15 8.98 -16.23 -12.98
CA ALA A 15 10.38 -15.97 -12.61
C ALA A 15 10.65 -14.46 -12.67
N PRO A 16 11.34 -13.87 -11.68
CA PRO A 16 11.56 -12.44 -11.64
C PRO A 16 12.26 -11.98 -12.91
N SER A 17 11.72 -10.94 -13.56
CA SER A 17 12.43 -10.30 -14.66
C SER A 17 13.78 -9.79 -14.13
N GLN A 18 14.86 -10.25 -14.74
CA GLN A 18 16.25 -9.86 -14.41
C GLN A 18 16.51 -8.35 -14.58
N ALA A 19 15.52 -7.57 -15.03
CA ALA A 19 15.62 -6.14 -15.24
C ALA A 19 15.58 -5.29 -13.94
N CYS A 20 15.17 -5.84 -12.80
CA CYS A 20 15.11 -5.11 -11.52
C CYS A 20 16.29 -5.35 -10.56
N VAL A 21 17.29 -6.15 -10.97
CA VAL A 21 18.53 -6.33 -10.20
C VAL A 21 19.69 -5.91 -11.07
N ASN A 22 20.08 -4.64 -11.00
CA ASN A 22 21.37 -4.22 -11.53
C ASN A 22 22.47 -4.89 -10.68
N PRO A 23 23.27 -5.85 -11.21
CA PRO A 23 24.27 -6.53 -10.41
C PRO A 23 25.48 -5.61 -10.26
N LEU A 24 25.56 -4.88 -9.16
CA LEU A 24 26.79 -4.22 -8.73
C LEU A 24 27.65 -5.23 -7.97
N PHE A 25 28.45 -6.01 -8.71
CA PHE A 25 29.70 -6.57 -8.21
C PHE A 25 30.86 -6.10 -9.09
N LEU A 26 31.47 -5.01 -8.67
CA LEU A 26 32.88 -4.66 -8.93
C LEU A 26 33.47 -4.59 -7.50
N THR A 27 34.59 -5.21 -7.10
CA THR A 27 35.83 -5.60 -7.77
C THR A 27 36.60 -6.59 -6.88
N GLY A 28 37.43 -7.44 -7.47
CA GLY A 28 38.60 -8.04 -6.81
C GLY A 28 39.70 -8.29 -7.84
N LYS A 29 40.79 -7.53 -7.77
CA LYS A 29 42.00 -7.67 -8.60
C LYS A 29 42.70 -8.99 -8.28
N ASP A 30 43.12 -9.72 -9.30
CA ASP A 30 44.50 -10.23 -9.34
C ASP A 30 45.01 -10.37 -10.78
N LYS A 31 46.27 -9.96 -10.95
CA LYS A 31 47.00 -9.85 -12.22
C LYS A 31 47.61 -11.21 -12.58
N SER A 32 47.55 -11.62 -13.85
CA SER A 32 48.76 -11.91 -14.65
C SER A 32 48.46 -12.42 -16.07
N LYS A 33 49.13 -11.77 -17.04
CA LYS A 33 49.62 -12.24 -18.36
C LYS A 33 48.65 -12.30 -19.56
N GLU A 34 48.77 -11.27 -20.40
CA GLU A 34 48.66 -11.26 -21.87
C GLU A 34 49.77 -12.11 -22.55
N PRO A 35 49.82 -12.27 -23.90
CA PRO A 35 48.90 -11.85 -24.99
C PRO A 35 48.48 -13.07 -25.87
N THR A 36 47.58 -13.04 -26.87
CA THR A 36 47.73 -12.44 -28.21
C THR A 36 46.51 -12.88 -29.06
N GLN A 37 46.03 -12.02 -29.97
CA GLN A 37 45.10 -12.39 -31.04
C GLN A 37 45.77 -13.24 -32.13
N VAL A 38 44.98 -14.04 -32.86
CA VAL A 38 44.83 -14.08 -34.34
C VAL A 38 44.37 -15.49 -34.80
N ASN A 39 43.19 -15.54 -35.46
CA ASN A 39 42.71 -16.38 -36.60
C ASN A 39 43.11 -17.89 -36.69
N LEU A 40 42.35 -18.84 -37.24
CA LEU A 40 41.45 -18.85 -38.41
C LEU A 40 40.70 -20.22 -38.48
N ASP A 41 39.49 -20.23 -39.04
CA ASP A 41 38.81 -21.23 -39.89
C ASP A 41 38.75 -22.77 -39.64
N SER A 42 37.52 -23.24 -39.93
CA SER A 42 37.11 -24.46 -40.65
C SER A 42 36.90 -25.78 -39.89
N ASP A 43 35.61 -26.06 -39.72
CA ASP A 43 34.88 -27.20 -40.28
C ASP A 43 35.12 -28.65 -39.85
N ILE A 44 33.96 -29.34 -39.85
CA ILE A 44 33.67 -30.77 -40.03
C ILE A 44 33.58 -31.62 -38.76
N TYR A 45 32.34 -31.88 -38.29
CA TYR A 45 31.71 -33.20 -38.46
C TYR A 45 30.16 -33.17 -38.26
N SER A 46 29.49 -33.51 -39.37
CA SER A 46 28.13 -34.01 -39.62
C SER A 46 27.20 -34.43 -38.45
N GLY A 47 26.01 -33.81 -38.41
CA GLY A 47 24.77 -34.38 -38.98
C GLY A 47 23.91 -35.33 -38.13
N ILE A 48 22.83 -34.81 -37.50
CA ILE A 48 21.50 -35.45 -37.39
C ILE A 48 20.41 -34.34 -37.39
N HIS A 49 19.38 -34.53 -38.21
CA HIS A 49 18.20 -33.67 -38.36
C HIS A 49 17.32 -33.60 -37.10
N GLN A 50 16.91 -32.39 -36.69
CA GLN A 50 15.65 -32.16 -36.01
C GLN A 50 14.98 -30.89 -36.57
N VAL A 51 13.68 -31.04 -36.84
CA VAL A 51 12.79 -30.14 -37.58
C VAL A 51 12.57 -28.84 -36.79
N ALA A 52 12.73 -27.70 -37.47
CA ALA A 52 12.31 -26.40 -36.92
C ALA A 52 10.78 -26.32 -36.93
N ILE A 53 10.17 -26.30 -35.74
CA ILE A 53 8.76 -25.94 -35.56
C ILE A 53 8.74 -24.43 -35.35
N GLU A 54 8.32 -23.67 -36.37
CA GLU A 54 7.94 -22.27 -36.20
C GLU A 54 6.60 -22.22 -35.43
N PRO A 55 6.52 -21.52 -34.28
CA PRO A 55 5.24 -21.30 -33.64
C PRO A 55 4.43 -20.30 -34.48
N ASN A 56 3.32 -20.79 -35.03
CA ASN A 56 2.33 -20.02 -35.77
C ASN A 56 1.85 -18.80 -34.96
N LEU A 57 2.20 -17.61 -35.43
CA LEU A 57 1.60 -16.34 -35.03
C LEU A 57 0.13 -16.31 -35.49
N ILE A 58 -0.79 -16.50 -34.54
CA ILE A 58 -2.19 -16.09 -34.73
C ILE A 58 -2.24 -14.57 -34.55
N ARG A 59 -2.47 -13.85 -35.65
CA ARG A 59 -2.89 -12.44 -35.63
C ARG A 59 -4.30 -12.38 -35.03
N SER A 60 -4.44 -11.93 -33.79
CA SER A 60 -5.71 -11.46 -33.25
C SER A 60 -5.88 -9.97 -33.57
N SER A 61 -6.94 -9.68 -34.32
CA SER A 61 -7.43 -8.36 -34.66
C SER A 61 -7.98 -7.60 -33.45
N SER A 62 -7.51 -6.37 -33.27
CA SER A 62 -8.22 -5.18 -32.77
C SER A 62 -9.38 -5.36 -31.77
N GLN A 63 -9.06 -5.31 -30.48
CA GLN A 63 -9.73 -4.51 -29.44
C GLN A 63 -8.96 -4.77 -28.14
N ASP A 64 -7.84 -4.08 -27.96
CA ASP A 64 -7.01 -4.25 -26.76
C ASP A 64 -7.72 -3.62 -25.56
N THR A 65 -8.45 -4.44 -24.81
CA THR A 65 -8.72 -4.21 -23.39
C THR A 65 -7.37 -4.09 -22.68
N ALA A 66 -7.13 -3.00 -21.95
CA ALA A 66 -5.88 -2.76 -21.24
C ALA A 66 -5.53 -3.95 -20.32
N MET A 67 -4.57 -4.78 -20.75
CA MET A 67 -4.09 -5.90 -19.97
C MET A 67 -2.99 -5.38 -19.04
N VAL A 68 -3.29 -5.30 -17.74
CA VAL A 68 -2.31 -4.91 -16.72
C VAL A 68 -1.16 -5.91 -16.75
N SER A 69 0.04 -5.45 -17.12
CA SER A 69 1.24 -6.28 -17.18
C SER A 69 1.86 -6.42 -15.79
N LEU A 70 2.63 -7.48 -15.54
CA LEU A 70 3.40 -7.64 -14.31
C LEU A 70 4.36 -6.46 -14.06
N ASN A 71 4.79 -5.78 -15.13
CA ASN A 71 5.60 -4.55 -15.08
C ASN A 71 4.83 -3.34 -14.53
N ASP A 72 3.50 -3.40 -14.45
CA ASP A 72 2.66 -2.32 -13.94
C ASP A 72 2.52 -2.34 -12.43
N CYS A 73 2.65 -3.52 -11.82
CA CYS A 73 2.88 -3.65 -10.41
C CYS A 73 4.37 -3.40 -10.12
N LEU A 74 4.75 -2.17 -9.77
CA LEU A 74 6.13 -1.83 -9.34
C LEU A 74 6.63 -2.68 -8.15
N ALA A 75 5.75 -3.48 -7.53
CA ALA A 75 6.07 -4.48 -6.53
C ALA A 75 6.58 -5.81 -7.12
N CYS A 76 7.42 -5.75 -8.18
CA CYS A 76 8.04 -6.86 -8.92
C CYS A 76 8.96 -7.79 -8.08
N SER A 77 8.46 -8.37 -6.99
CA SER A 77 9.06 -9.52 -6.29
C SER A 77 8.28 -10.81 -6.58
N GLY A 78 7.62 -10.92 -7.74
CA GLY A 78 6.83 -12.10 -8.11
C GLY A 78 5.70 -12.42 -7.12
N CYS A 79 5.17 -11.39 -6.45
CA CYS A 79 4.18 -11.56 -5.39
C CYS A 79 2.75 -11.74 -5.91
N VAL A 80 2.48 -11.37 -7.16
CA VAL A 80 1.16 -11.48 -7.79
C VAL A 80 1.09 -12.77 -8.59
N THR A 81 0.12 -13.63 -8.31
CA THR A 81 -0.14 -14.88 -9.05
C THR A 81 -0.96 -14.64 -10.32
N SER A 82 -1.02 -15.65 -11.21
CA SER A 82 -1.88 -15.63 -12.40
C SER A 82 -3.35 -15.38 -12.03
N ALA A 83 -3.85 -16.02 -10.96
CA ALA A 83 -5.21 -15.80 -10.45
C ALA A 83 -5.43 -14.38 -9.91
N GLU A 84 -4.44 -13.82 -9.22
CA GLU A 84 -4.51 -12.45 -8.69
C GLU A 84 -4.47 -11.40 -9.80
N SER A 85 -3.77 -11.68 -10.90
CA SER A 85 -3.79 -10.84 -12.09
C SER A 85 -5.18 -10.77 -12.72
N ILE A 86 -5.95 -11.86 -12.64
CA ILE A 86 -7.37 -11.90 -13.05
C ILE A 86 -8.23 -11.06 -12.08
N LEU A 87 -8.04 -11.17 -10.77
CA LEU A 87 -8.77 -10.36 -9.79
C LEU A 87 -8.53 -8.85 -9.97
N ILE A 88 -7.29 -8.48 -10.33
CA ILE A 88 -6.91 -7.10 -10.67
C ILE A 88 -7.62 -6.65 -11.95
N SER A 89 -7.71 -7.49 -12.98
CA SER A 89 -8.34 -7.10 -14.26
C SER A 89 -9.86 -7.07 -14.20
N GLN A 90 -10.48 -7.85 -13.30
CA GLN A 90 -11.92 -7.83 -13.05
C GLN A 90 -12.41 -6.50 -12.45
N GLN A 91 -11.56 -5.82 -11.69
CA GLN A 91 -11.84 -4.47 -11.21
C GLN A 91 -11.33 -3.46 -12.24
N SER A 92 -12.23 -2.83 -12.99
CA SER A 92 -11.85 -1.91 -14.06
C SER A 92 -12.84 -0.76 -14.23
N ALA A 93 -12.45 0.26 -14.99
CA ALA A 93 -13.33 1.35 -15.40
C ALA A 93 -14.57 0.82 -16.15
N ALA A 94 -14.39 -0.19 -16.99
CA ALA A 94 -15.50 -0.80 -17.74
C ALA A 94 -16.51 -1.48 -16.80
N GLU A 95 -16.02 -2.22 -15.80
CA GLU A 95 -16.87 -2.86 -14.80
C GLU A 95 -17.61 -1.82 -13.96
N PHE A 96 -16.92 -0.77 -13.51
CA PHE A 96 -17.54 0.31 -12.76
C PHE A 96 -18.67 0.99 -13.55
N LEU A 97 -18.43 1.32 -14.81
CA LEU A 97 -19.44 1.93 -15.69
C LEU A 97 -20.60 0.98 -15.98
N ALA A 98 -20.34 -0.32 -16.17
CA ALA A 98 -21.37 -1.33 -16.35
C ALA A 98 -22.25 -1.49 -15.10
N ALA A 99 -21.64 -1.54 -13.91
CA ALA A 99 -22.35 -1.58 -12.63
C ALA A 99 -23.20 -0.33 -12.45
N LEU A 100 -22.66 0.85 -12.77
CA LEU A 100 -23.38 2.12 -12.70
C LEU A 100 -24.62 2.09 -13.59
N GLN A 101 -24.50 1.64 -14.84
CA GLN A 101 -25.64 1.54 -15.76
C GLN A 101 -26.69 0.53 -15.28
N THR A 102 -26.24 -0.63 -14.79
CA THR A 102 -27.10 -1.75 -14.41
C THR A 102 -27.86 -1.47 -13.11
N HIS A 103 -27.20 -0.85 -12.12
CA HIS A 103 -27.74 -0.67 -10.78
C HIS A 103 -28.13 0.78 -10.44
N ARG A 104 -28.20 1.68 -11.44
CA ARG A 104 -28.45 3.12 -11.25
C ARG A 104 -29.65 3.50 -10.38
N HIS A 105 -30.67 2.64 -10.31
CA HIS A 105 -31.91 2.88 -9.54
C HIS A 105 -32.01 2.05 -8.26
N ALA A 106 -31.08 1.11 -8.07
CA ALA A 106 -31.10 0.14 -6.97
C ALA A 106 -30.00 0.39 -5.94
N MET A 107 -28.93 1.09 -6.32
CA MET A 107 -27.78 1.35 -5.49
C MET A 107 -27.37 2.82 -5.52
N GLN A 108 -26.88 3.29 -4.39
CA GLN A 108 -26.21 4.58 -4.30
C GLN A 108 -24.73 4.41 -4.64
N PHE A 109 -24.23 5.15 -5.63
CA PHE A 109 -22.83 5.10 -6.06
C PHE A 109 -22.00 6.15 -5.33
N VAL A 110 -20.94 5.70 -4.63
CA VAL A 110 -19.98 6.55 -3.93
C VAL A 110 -18.58 6.32 -4.50
N VAL A 111 -17.89 7.41 -4.85
CA VAL A 111 -16.49 7.35 -5.30
C VAL A 111 -15.60 8.03 -4.28
N THR A 112 -14.55 7.35 -3.81
CA THR A 112 -13.55 7.94 -2.91
C THR A 112 -12.20 8.08 -3.63
N LEU A 113 -11.70 9.30 -3.72
CA LEU A 113 -10.40 9.61 -4.30
C LEU A 113 -9.31 9.53 -3.22
N SER A 114 -8.19 8.87 -3.50
CA SER A 114 -7.01 9.01 -2.65
C SER A 114 -6.34 10.37 -2.89
N PRO A 115 -5.75 10.99 -1.84
CA PRO A 115 -4.96 12.22 -1.98
C PRO A 115 -3.89 12.14 -3.07
N GLN A 116 -3.24 10.98 -3.20
CA GLN A 116 -2.17 10.73 -4.17
C GLN A 116 -2.68 10.63 -5.61
N ALA A 117 -3.79 9.91 -5.84
CA ALA A 117 -4.39 9.82 -7.16
C ALA A 117 -4.91 11.18 -7.61
N ARG A 118 -5.58 11.93 -6.72
CA ARG A 118 -6.02 13.30 -6.99
C ARG A 118 -4.84 14.21 -7.36
N ALA A 119 -3.74 14.17 -6.60
CA ALA A 119 -2.54 14.94 -6.94
C ALA A 119 -1.96 14.55 -8.30
N SER A 120 -2.01 13.26 -8.68
CA SER A 120 -1.61 12.79 -10.00
C SER A 120 -2.48 13.38 -11.12
N ILE A 121 -3.81 13.34 -10.98
CA ILE A 121 -4.73 13.94 -11.96
C ILE A 121 -4.52 15.46 -12.05
N ALA A 122 -4.43 16.14 -10.91
CA ALA A 122 -4.20 17.59 -10.84
C ALA A 122 -2.89 18.00 -11.53
N ALA A 123 -1.80 17.24 -11.29
CA ALA A 123 -0.53 17.45 -11.97
C ALA A 123 -0.63 17.20 -13.49
N HIS A 124 -1.41 16.20 -13.93
CA HIS A 124 -1.60 15.94 -15.36
C HIS A 124 -2.29 17.11 -16.07
N PHE A 125 -3.38 17.62 -15.50
CA PHE A 125 -4.18 18.72 -16.07
C PHE A 125 -3.69 20.13 -15.71
N ASN A 126 -2.58 20.27 -14.97
CA ASN A 126 -2.06 21.57 -14.47
C ASN A 126 -3.10 22.37 -13.67
N LEU A 127 -3.87 21.70 -12.81
CA LEU A 127 -4.90 22.31 -11.98
C LEU A 127 -4.44 22.38 -10.51
N PRO A 128 -4.82 23.43 -9.77
CA PRO A 128 -4.72 23.40 -8.30
C PRO A 128 -5.47 22.20 -7.74
N ILE A 129 -4.93 21.56 -6.70
CA ILE A 129 -5.45 20.27 -6.19
C ILE A 129 -6.92 20.35 -5.73
N ALA A 130 -7.33 21.46 -5.11
CA ALA A 130 -8.72 21.69 -4.69
C ALA A 130 -9.67 21.90 -5.88
N VAL A 131 -9.23 22.64 -6.91
CA VAL A 131 -9.97 22.87 -8.15
C VAL A 131 -10.15 21.55 -8.92
N CYS A 132 -9.09 20.75 -9.00
CA CYS A 132 -9.14 19.41 -9.58
C CYS A 132 -10.17 18.52 -8.88
N HIS A 133 -10.20 18.52 -7.53
CA HIS A 133 -11.20 17.78 -6.78
C HIS A 133 -12.63 18.19 -7.17
N ARG A 134 -12.95 19.49 -7.15
CA ARG A 134 -14.31 19.98 -7.49
C ARG A 134 -14.71 19.67 -8.93
N LYS A 135 -13.77 19.69 -9.88
CA LYS A 135 -14.02 19.31 -11.28
C LYS A 135 -14.23 17.80 -11.45
N LEU A 136 -13.50 16.98 -10.69
CA LEU A 136 -13.74 15.54 -10.63
C LEU A 136 -15.12 15.24 -10.03
N VAL A 137 -15.56 15.99 -9.01
CA VAL A 137 -16.94 15.88 -8.49
C VAL A 137 -17.95 16.17 -9.59
N THR A 138 -17.77 17.24 -10.39
CA THR A 138 -18.63 17.53 -11.54
C THR A 138 -18.68 16.37 -12.53
N TYR A 139 -17.51 15.86 -12.94
CA TYR A 139 -17.40 14.76 -13.88
C TYR A 139 -18.13 13.49 -13.38
N PHE A 140 -17.84 13.05 -12.16
CA PHE A 140 -18.45 11.86 -11.59
C PHE A 140 -19.97 11.99 -11.43
N ARG A 141 -20.46 13.18 -11.05
CA ARG A 141 -21.91 13.45 -10.99
C ARG A 141 -22.56 13.36 -12.37
N GLN A 142 -21.92 13.88 -13.42
CA GLN A 142 -22.45 13.81 -14.79
C GLN A 142 -22.61 12.37 -15.28
N ILE A 143 -21.75 11.45 -14.85
CA ILE A 143 -21.87 10.02 -15.21
C ILE A 143 -22.79 9.23 -14.26
N GLY A 144 -23.36 9.85 -13.22
CA GLY A 144 -24.37 9.23 -12.33
C GLY A 144 -23.87 8.82 -10.95
N VAL A 145 -22.68 9.24 -10.52
CA VAL A 145 -22.21 9.04 -9.13
C VAL A 145 -22.93 10.00 -8.20
N HIS A 146 -23.34 9.51 -7.04
CA HIS A 146 -24.16 10.27 -6.09
C HIS A 146 -23.31 11.12 -5.15
N VAL A 147 -22.19 10.57 -4.66
CA VAL A 147 -21.29 11.24 -3.71
C VAL A 147 -19.84 10.99 -4.11
N VAL A 148 -19.03 12.04 -4.09
CA VAL A 148 -17.58 11.95 -4.36
C VAL A 148 -16.82 12.46 -3.15
N LEU A 149 -15.95 11.60 -2.60
CA LEU A 149 -15.20 11.83 -1.37
C LEU A 149 -13.69 11.81 -1.61
N ASP A 150 -12.93 12.16 -0.58
CA ASP A 150 -11.49 11.93 -0.49
C ASP A 150 -11.17 11.03 0.73
N SER A 151 -10.16 10.18 0.64
CA SER A 151 -9.78 9.28 1.73
C SER A 151 -9.00 9.96 2.86
N ALA A 152 -8.77 11.28 2.83
CA ALA A 152 -8.11 12.06 3.87
C ALA A 152 -8.69 11.80 5.28
N CYS A 153 -10.01 11.80 5.45
CA CYS A 153 -10.62 11.52 6.76
C CYS A 153 -10.32 10.09 7.25
N ALA A 154 -10.34 9.11 6.35
CA ALA A 154 -10.00 7.74 6.69
C ALA A 154 -8.51 7.56 6.98
N ALA A 155 -7.64 8.36 6.34
CA ALA A 155 -6.22 8.41 6.65
C ALA A 155 -5.96 8.96 8.05
N ASP A 156 -6.70 9.99 8.47
CA ASP A 156 -6.62 10.54 9.83
C ASP A 156 -7.02 9.49 10.88
N LEU A 157 -8.10 8.73 10.63
CA LEU A 157 -8.49 7.62 11.52
C LEU A 157 -7.41 6.53 11.58
N ALA A 158 -6.85 6.13 10.44
CA ALA A 158 -5.78 5.15 10.39
C ALA A 158 -4.53 5.60 11.17
N LEU A 159 -4.18 6.89 11.09
CA LEU A 159 -3.08 7.47 11.85
C LEU A 159 -3.32 7.39 13.36
N LEU A 160 -4.51 7.77 13.81
CA LEU A 160 -4.86 7.76 15.23
C LEU A 160 -4.90 6.35 15.81
N GLU A 161 -5.47 5.39 15.09
CA GLU A 161 -5.54 3.98 15.49
C GLU A 161 -4.15 3.32 15.50
N ALA A 162 -3.34 3.51 14.45
CA ALA A 162 -1.98 2.98 14.40
C ALA A 162 -1.11 3.57 15.52
N ARG A 163 -1.24 4.87 15.80
CA ARG A 163 -0.57 5.52 16.92
C ARG A 163 -0.96 4.91 18.25
N ALA A 164 -2.25 4.72 18.50
CA ALA A 164 -2.73 4.11 19.75
C ALA A 164 -2.22 2.67 19.90
N GLU A 165 -2.23 1.89 18.82
CA GLU A 165 -1.67 0.54 18.76
C GLU A 165 -0.16 0.54 19.10
N PHE A 166 0.61 1.49 18.54
CA PHE A 166 2.04 1.62 18.86
C PHE A 166 2.26 1.89 20.35
N ILE A 167 1.52 2.83 20.94
CA ILE A 167 1.64 3.18 22.36
C ILE A 167 1.30 1.98 23.25
N ALA A 168 0.24 1.23 22.91
CA ALA A 168 -0.12 0.01 23.60
C ALA A 168 1.00 -1.04 23.55
N ARG A 169 1.53 -1.34 22.35
CA ARG A 169 2.66 -2.28 22.15
C ARG A 169 3.91 -1.83 22.90
N TYR A 170 4.24 -0.54 22.85
CA TYR A 170 5.42 0.02 23.52
C TYR A 170 5.32 -0.12 25.04
N ARG A 171 4.19 0.29 25.64
CA ARG A 171 3.95 0.18 27.09
C ARG A 171 4.00 -1.28 27.54
N HIS A 172 3.38 -2.19 26.80
CA HIS A 172 3.39 -3.63 27.12
C HIS A 172 4.81 -4.21 27.13
N ARG A 173 5.67 -3.81 26.20
CA ARG A 173 7.08 -4.25 26.18
C ARG A 173 7.88 -3.76 27.39
N GLN A 174 7.54 -2.58 27.92
CA GLN A 174 8.19 -2.00 29.11
C GLN A 174 7.71 -2.65 30.42
N THR A 175 6.49 -3.20 30.46
CA THR A 175 5.96 -3.92 31.64
C THR A 175 6.56 -5.32 31.82
N LEU A 176 7.21 -5.87 30.79
CA LEU A 176 8.06 -7.05 30.95
C LEU A 176 9.38 -6.61 31.57
N PRO A 177 9.86 -7.26 32.65
CA PRO A 177 11.19 -6.99 33.20
C PRO A 177 12.19 -7.02 32.06
N TRP A 178 13.09 -6.05 32.02
CA TRP A 178 14.12 -5.88 30.99
C TRP A 178 15.07 -7.09 30.97
N SER A 179 14.62 -8.23 30.44
CA SER A 179 15.51 -9.29 30.00
C SER A 179 16.15 -8.75 28.73
N ARG A 180 17.37 -8.23 28.86
CA ARG A 180 18.30 -8.13 27.73
C ARG A 180 18.08 -9.35 26.83
N PRO A 181 17.88 -9.21 25.51
CA PRO A 181 18.18 -10.34 24.64
C PRO A 181 19.62 -10.75 24.99
N PRO A 182 19.88 -12.04 25.27
CA PRO A 182 21.13 -12.45 25.90
C PRO A 182 22.31 -11.94 25.06
N SER A 183 22.97 -10.90 25.57
CA SER A 183 24.28 -10.49 25.10
C SER A 183 25.20 -11.66 25.40
N SER A 184 25.63 -12.35 24.34
CA SER A 184 26.92 -13.06 24.26
C SER A 184 27.46 -13.57 25.61
N ARG A 185 26.98 -14.74 26.02
CA ARG A 185 27.79 -15.68 26.82
C ARG A 185 28.02 -16.93 25.96
N PRO A 186 29.24 -17.45 25.86
CA PRO A 186 29.49 -18.71 25.17
C PRO A 186 28.78 -19.81 25.97
N VAL A 187 27.78 -20.45 25.36
CA VAL A 187 27.11 -21.60 25.97
C VAL A 187 28.06 -22.79 25.80
N SER A 188 28.64 -23.21 26.92
CA SER A 188 29.25 -24.53 27.06
C SER A 188 28.19 -25.58 26.76
N SER A 189 28.45 -26.41 25.75
CA SER A 189 27.63 -27.55 25.38
C SER A 189 27.51 -28.51 26.56
N THR A 190 26.30 -28.72 27.10
CA THR A 190 25.88 -30.05 27.61
C THR A 190 24.43 -30.16 28.09
N GLN A 191 23.66 -29.08 28.26
CA GLN A 191 22.23 -29.21 28.62
C GLN A 191 21.36 -28.15 27.92
N THR A 192 20.47 -28.63 27.06
CA THR A 192 19.32 -27.89 26.52
C THR A 192 18.10 -28.29 27.32
N ASP A 193 17.64 -27.43 28.23
CA ASP A 193 16.27 -27.52 28.72
C ASP A 193 15.34 -26.95 27.65
N TYR A 194 14.47 -27.82 27.16
CA TYR A 194 13.45 -27.56 26.15
C TYR A 194 12.28 -26.85 26.83
N TYR A 195 11.87 -25.70 26.31
CA TYR A 195 10.58 -25.12 26.69
C TYR A 195 9.50 -25.91 25.95
N ASP A 196 8.70 -26.66 26.71
CA ASP A 196 7.67 -27.53 26.17
C ASP A 196 6.51 -26.67 25.62
N ALA A 197 6.35 -26.68 24.30
CA ALA A 197 5.34 -25.93 23.56
C ALA A 197 3.98 -26.64 23.57
N ALA A 198 3.52 -27.03 24.75
CA ALA A 198 2.25 -27.70 24.96
C ALA A 198 1.33 -26.90 25.89
N ALA A 199 1.06 -25.65 25.52
CA ALA A 199 -0.15 -24.93 25.86
C ALA A 199 -0.46 -24.02 24.67
N THR A 200 -1.58 -24.27 24.01
CA THR A 200 -2.11 -23.52 22.86
C THR A 200 -2.13 -22.03 23.15
N ASP A 201 -1.27 -21.23 22.52
CA ASP A 201 -1.36 -19.75 22.51
C ASP A 201 -0.34 -19.16 21.50
N GLU A 202 -0.78 -18.82 20.28
CA GLU A 202 -0.05 -17.81 19.49
C GLU A 202 -0.06 -16.50 20.30
N PRO A 203 1.06 -15.76 20.44
CA PRO A 203 1.06 -14.50 21.17
C PRO A 203 0.02 -13.57 20.52
N PRO A 204 -0.91 -12.95 21.29
CA PRO A 204 -1.94 -12.11 20.70
C PRO A 204 -1.29 -11.03 19.86
N ALA A 205 -1.83 -10.79 18.67
CA ALA A 205 -1.32 -9.86 17.66
C ALA A 205 -1.37 -8.38 18.11
N HIS A 206 -0.80 -8.02 19.26
CA HIS A 206 -0.92 -6.70 19.90
C HIS A 206 0.28 -6.33 20.81
N VAL A 207 1.41 -7.07 20.75
CA VAL A 207 2.54 -6.85 21.69
C VAL A 207 3.94 -6.81 21.05
N ALA A 208 4.07 -7.19 19.77
CA ALA A 208 5.38 -7.33 19.14
C ALA A 208 5.98 -5.99 18.66
N LEU A 209 7.30 -5.82 18.83
CA LEU A 209 8.08 -4.70 18.30
C LEU A 209 9.31 -5.20 17.51
N PRO A 210 9.69 -4.57 16.39
CA PRO A 210 9.14 -3.32 15.85
C PRO A 210 7.70 -3.45 15.36
N MET A 211 6.89 -2.39 15.48
CA MET A 211 5.61 -2.34 14.78
C MET A 211 5.85 -1.90 13.33
N LEU A 212 5.36 -2.67 12.37
CA LEU A 212 5.48 -2.43 10.93
C LEU A 212 4.15 -1.92 10.40
N THR A 213 4.15 -0.89 9.55
CA THR A 213 2.88 -0.40 8.96
C THR A 213 2.19 -1.43 8.08
N SER A 214 0.88 -1.28 7.95
CA SER A 214 -0.03 -2.19 7.22
C SER A 214 -0.71 -1.54 6.01
N SER A 215 -0.61 -0.22 5.83
CA SER A 215 -1.36 0.53 4.82
C SER A 215 -0.98 0.21 3.38
N CYS A 216 0.22 -0.37 3.17
CA CYS A 216 0.74 -0.76 1.86
C CYS A 216 0.40 -2.22 1.53
N PRO A 217 -0.53 -2.48 0.60
CA PRO A 217 -0.95 -3.85 0.26
C PRO A 217 0.17 -4.70 -0.35
N GLY A 218 1.02 -4.14 -1.23
CA GLY A 218 2.16 -4.89 -1.79
C GLY A 218 3.14 -5.40 -0.73
N TRP A 219 3.32 -4.65 0.36
CA TRP A 219 4.09 -5.08 1.52
C TRP A 219 3.38 -6.21 2.28
N VAL A 220 2.09 -6.05 2.58
CA VAL A 220 1.29 -7.07 3.27
C VAL A 220 1.27 -8.39 2.49
N CYS A 221 0.99 -8.35 1.19
CA CYS A 221 0.99 -9.54 0.33
C CYS A 221 2.35 -10.25 0.35
N TYR A 222 3.46 -9.50 0.30
CA TYR A 222 4.80 -10.07 0.41
C TYR A 222 5.08 -10.70 1.77
N ALA A 223 4.60 -10.09 2.85
CA ALA A 223 4.73 -10.62 4.20
C ALA A 223 3.96 -11.95 4.33
N GLU A 224 2.70 -11.99 3.89
CA GLU A 224 1.85 -13.17 3.99
C GLU A 224 2.36 -14.35 3.16
N LYS A 225 2.87 -14.10 1.95
CA LYS A 225 3.31 -15.16 1.02
C LYS A 225 4.74 -15.61 1.23
N SER A 226 5.64 -14.67 1.55
CA SER A 226 7.08 -14.94 1.54
C SER A 226 7.75 -14.81 2.90
N ASN A 227 7.15 -14.08 3.85
CA ASN A 227 7.77 -13.79 5.14
C ASN A 227 6.77 -13.82 6.30
N ALA A 228 6.07 -14.94 6.49
CA ALA A 228 5.07 -15.11 7.54
C ALA A 228 5.56 -14.69 8.95
N ASN A 229 6.86 -14.84 9.24
CA ASN A 229 7.48 -14.41 10.50
C ASN A 229 7.34 -12.90 10.78
N ALA A 230 7.03 -12.08 9.76
CA ALA A 230 6.80 -10.65 9.91
C ALA A 230 5.37 -10.33 10.39
N ILE A 231 4.40 -11.22 10.18
CA ILE A 231 2.97 -10.99 10.46
C ILE A 231 2.72 -10.47 11.88
N PRO A 232 3.30 -11.05 12.96
CA PRO A 232 3.06 -10.56 14.32
C PRO A 232 3.47 -9.09 14.54
N TYR A 233 4.41 -8.60 13.73
CA TYR A 233 4.93 -7.24 13.81
C TYR A 233 4.10 -6.24 13.00
N ILE A 234 3.23 -6.68 12.10
CA ILE A 234 2.37 -5.80 11.30
C ILE A 234 1.30 -5.16 12.20
N SER A 235 1.09 -3.85 12.03
CA SER A 235 -0.01 -3.11 12.65
C SER A 235 -1.34 -3.71 12.22
N THR A 236 -2.24 -3.90 13.17
CA THR A 236 -3.58 -4.45 12.89
C THR A 236 -4.51 -3.40 12.27
N THR A 237 -4.14 -2.13 12.28
CA THR A 237 -4.95 -1.04 11.72
C THR A 237 -5.19 -1.27 10.23
N LYS A 238 -6.46 -1.21 9.78
CA LYS A 238 -6.85 -1.27 8.37
C LYS A 238 -6.25 -0.10 7.60
N SER A 239 -6.07 -0.27 6.28
CA SER A 239 -5.61 0.86 5.45
C SER A 239 -6.70 1.93 5.30
N PRO A 240 -6.33 3.17 4.92
CA PRO A 240 -7.31 4.24 4.68
C PRO A 240 -8.40 3.87 3.67
N GLN A 241 -8.10 3.03 2.68
CA GLN A 241 -9.10 2.52 1.74
C GLN A 241 -10.19 1.72 2.46
N GLN A 242 -9.77 0.77 3.30
CA GLN A 242 -10.68 -0.15 3.96
C GLN A 242 -11.44 0.51 5.11
N ILE A 243 -10.77 1.40 5.85
CA ILE A 243 -11.46 2.26 6.82
C ILE A 243 -12.54 3.09 6.12
N ASN A 244 -12.22 3.70 4.97
CA ASN A 244 -13.20 4.48 4.22
C ASN A 244 -14.38 3.60 3.77
N GLY A 245 -14.11 2.40 3.24
CA GLY A 245 -15.14 1.44 2.86
C GLY A 245 -16.08 1.07 4.00
N THR A 246 -15.54 0.71 5.16
CA THR A 246 -16.34 0.42 6.36
C THR A 246 -17.21 1.62 6.76
N LEU A 247 -16.71 2.85 6.67
CA LEU A 247 -17.47 4.05 7.01
C LEU A 247 -18.54 4.37 5.97
N VAL A 248 -18.21 4.39 4.68
CA VAL A 248 -19.15 4.70 3.60
C VAL A 248 -20.35 3.76 3.63
N LYS A 249 -20.09 2.44 3.77
CA LYS A 249 -21.14 1.41 3.81
C LYS A 249 -22.04 1.50 5.04
N ARG A 250 -21.59 2.14 6.13
CA ARG A 250 -22.35 2.25 7.39
C ARG A 250 -22.97 3.62 7.62
N LEU A 251 -22.30 4.68 7.17
CA LEU A 251 -22.65 6.07 7.47
C LEU A 251 -23.43 6.74 6.34
N LEU A 252 -23.12 6.38 5.10
CA LEU A 252 -23.77 6.98 3.92
C LEU A 252 -24.85 6.09 3.32
N ALA A 253 -24.92 4.82 3.72
CA ALA A 253 -26.01 3.92 3.37
C ALA A 253 -27.29 4.31 4.13
N THR A 254 -28.06 5.25 3.58
CA THR A 254 -29.29 5.74 4.20
C THR A 254 -30.51 4.91 3.80
N SER A 255 -30.80 4.83 2.50
CA SER A 255 -32.04 4.24 1.96
C SER A 255 -31.81 3.13 0.93
N GLN A 256 -30.60 3.05 0.37
CA GLN A 256 -30.20 2.05 -0.62
C GLN A 256 -28.83 1.46 -0.27
N PRO A 257 -28.56 0.22 -0.69
CA PRO A 257 -27.21 -0.32 -0.62
C PRO A 257 -26.24 0.56 -1.41
N VAL A 258 -25.03 0.72 -0.88
CA VAL A 258 -24.00 1.54 -1.50
C VAL A 258 -23.10 0.68 -2.36
N TYR A 259 -22.83 1.11 -3.60
CA TYR A 259 -21.71 0.65 -4.41
C TYR A 259 -20.56 1.64 -4.23
N HIS A 260 -19.47 1.20 -3.62
CA HIS A 260 -18.31 2.00 -3.27
C HIS A 260 -17.14 1.68 -4.20
N CYS A 261 -16.75 2.69 -4.98
CA CYS A 261 -15.58 2.65 -5.84
C CYS A 261 -14.49 3.56 -5.26
N THR A 262 -13.24 3.13 -5.31
CA THR A 262 -12.11 3.97 -4.88
C THR A 262 -11.13 4.24 -6.00
N VAL A 263 -10.47 5.40 -6.01
CA VAL A 263 -9.42 5.75 -6.98
C VAL A 263 -8.08 5.85 -6.26
N MET A 264 -7.16 4.95 -6.63
CA MET A 264 -5.94 4.67 -5.88
C MET A 264 -4.69 4.80 -6.75
N PRO A 265 -3.52 5.14 -6.17
CA PRO A 265 -2.28 5.25 -6.92
C PRO A 265 -1.61 3.88 -7.16
N CYS A 266 -2.30 2.76 -6.91
CA CYS A 266 -1.69 1.44 -6.77
C CYS A 266 -2.65 0.33 -7.21
N TYR A 267 -2.19 -0.59 -8.05
CA TYR A 267 -2.96 -1.77 -8.46
C TYR A 267 -3.18 -2.78 -7.33
N ASP A 268 -2.22 -2.92 -6.40
CA ASP A 268 -2.35 -3.85 -5.26
C ASP A 268 -3.52 -3.49 -4.33
N LYS A 269 -4.06 -2.27 -4.42
CA LYS A 269 -5.30 -1.89 -3.72
C LYS A 269 -6.53 -2.64 -4.24
N LYS A 270 -6.53 -3.09 -5.49
CA LYS A 270 -7.54 -4.00 -6.05
C LYS A 270 -7.50 -5.34 -5.32
N LEU A 271 -6.29 -5.90 -5.12
CA LEU A 271 -6.11 -7.14 -4.35
C LEU A 271 -6.55 -6.97 -2.89
N GLU A 272 -6.24 -5.82 -2.28
CA GLU A 272 -6.69 -5.51 -0.93
C GLU A 272 -8.22 -5.50 -0.83
N ALA A 273 -8.92 -4.90 -1.79
CA ALA A 273 -10.40 -4.88 -1.84
C ALA A 273 -11.01 -6.27 -2.03
N SER A 274 -10.31 -7.18 -2.74
CA SER A 274 -10.77 -8.54 -2.97
C SER A 274 -10.64 -9.48 -1.77
N ARG A 275 -9.94 -9.08 -0.70
CA ARG A 275 -9.76 -9.94 0.49
C ARG A 275 -11.09 -10.25 1.17
N ASN A 276 -11.24 -11.49 1.63
CA ASN A 276 -12.42 -11.92 2.38
C ASN A 276 -12.47 -11.34 3.79
N ASP A 277 -11.33 -10.90 4.33
CA ASP A 277 -11.26 -10.18 5.60
C ASP A 277 -12.12 -8.90 5.62
N PHE A 278 -12.48 -8.38 4.43
CA PHE A 278 -13.27 -7.16 4.24
C PHE A 278 -14.64 -7.44 3.59
N LEU A 279 -15.09 -8.69 3.63
CA LEU A 279 -16.45 -9.08 3.31
C LEU A 279 -17.28 -9.16 4.60
N ASP A 280 -18.34 -8.36 4.70
CA ASP A 280 -19.31 -8.49 5.78
C ASP A 280 -20.18 -9.73 5.52
N ALA A 281 -19.94 -10.79 6.28
CA ALA A 281 -20.66 -12.07 6.13
C ALA A 281 -22.17 -11.97 6.41
N ALA A 282 -22.63 -10.95 7.14
CA ALA A 282 -24.05 -10.78 7.45
C ALA A 282 -24.82 -10.15 6.29
N THR A 283 -24.18 -9.24 5.55
CA THR A 283 -24.80 -8.50 4.45
C THR A 283 -24.35 -8.96 3.06
N ASP A 284 -23.33 -9.83 3.00
CA ASP A 284 -22.64 -10.24 1.77
C ASP A 284 -22.14 -9.03 0.96
N THR A 285 -21.66 -8.01 1.66
CA THR A 285 -21.15 -6.77 1.05
C THR A 285 -19.69 -6.55 1.40
N ARG A 286 -18.89 -6.14 0.42
CA ARG A 286 -17.50 -5.75 0.62
C ARG A 286 -17.41 -4.31 1.14
N ASP A 287 -16.36 -4.01 1.90
CA ASP A 287 -15.99 -2.64 2.27
C ASP A 287 -15.78 -1.77 1.00
N VAL A 288 -15.16 -2.34 -0.04
CA VAL A 288 -14.90 -1.70 -1.34
C VAL A 288 -15.29 -2.65 -2.46
N ASP A 289 -16.17 -2.22 -3.38
CA ASP A 289 -16.67 -3.07 -4.46
C ASP A 289 -15.79 -3.00 -5.71
N CYS A 290 -15.18 -1.83 -5.96
CA CYS A 290 -14.28 -1.63 -7.10
C CYS A 290 -13.16 -0.65 -6.75
N VAL A 291 -11.98 -0.89 -7.31
CA VAL A 291 -10.84 0.01 -7.22
C VAL A 291 -10.38 0.35 -8.63
N LEU A 292 -10.23 1.64 -8.90
CA LEU A 292 -9.65 2.18 -10.12
C LEU A 292 -8.25 2.71 -9.82
N ALA A 293 -7.30 2.44 -10.69
CA ALA A 293 -6.02 3.13 -10.70
C ALA A 293 -6.19 4.58 -11.19
N ALA A 294 -5.27 5.47 -10.81
CA ALA A 294 -5.27 6.85 -11.31
C ALA A 294 -5.11 6.91 -12.84
N SER A 295 -4.38 5.96 -13.43
CA SER A 295 -4.29 5.79 -14.89
C SER A 295 -5.63 5.38 -15.52
N GLU A 296 -6.40 4.50 -14.88
CA GLU A 296 -7.73 4.10 -15.37
C GLU A 296 -8.73 5.25 -15.29
N LEU A 297 -8.65 6.09 -14.25
CA LEU A 297 -9.43 7.33 -14.21
C LEU A 297 -9.01 8.29 -15.34
N LEU A 298 -7.72 8.39 -15.65
CA LEU A 298 -7.27 9.19 -16.79
C LEU A 298 -7.88 8.69 -18.11
N ASP A 299 -7.96 7.36 -18.30
CA ASP A 299 -8.60 6.77 -19.47
C ASP A 299 -10.09 7.10 -19.55
N MET A 300 -10.79 7.09 -18.41
CA MET A 300 -12.20 7.52 -18.32
C MET A 300 -12.39 9.01 -18.67
N LEU A 301 -11.37 9.84 -18.46
CA LEU A 301 -11.36 11.26 -18.77
C LEU A 301 -10.93 11.54 -20.22
N GLN A 302 -10.63 10.53 -21.04
CA GLN A 302 -10.28 10.76 -22.44
C GLN A 302 -11.43 11.46 -23.20
N GLY A 303 -11.09 12.54 -23.89
CA GLY A 303 -12.07 13.40 -24.57
C GLY A 303 -12.81 14.39 -23.66
N VAL A 304 -12.55 14.37 -22.35
CA VAL A 304 -13.05 15.36 -21.39
C VAL A 304 -12.00 16.44 -21.18
N ASP A 305 -12.35 17.68 -21.49
CA ASP A 305 -11.54 18.83 -21.06
C ASP A 305 -11.88 19.17 -19.60
N LEU A 306 -11.17 18.53 -18.67
CA LEU A 306 -11.33 18.76 -17.23
C LEU A 306 -11.12 20.25 -16.87
N GLY A 307 -10.25 20.95 -17.63
CA GLY A 307 -9.95 22.36 -17.45
C GLY A 307 -11.16 23.28 -17.67
N SER A 308 -12.05 22.92 -18.58
CA SER A 308 -13.26 23.71 -18.89
C SER A 308 -14.52 23.30 -18.13
N LEU A 309 -14.54 22.15 -17.44
CA LEU A 309 -15.68 21.77 -16.60
C LEU A 309 -15.96 22.78 -15.50
N ASP A 310 -17.22 23.07 -15.22
CA ASP A 310 -17.58 23.89 -14.05
C ASP A 310 -17.16 23.20 -12.75
N GLU A 311 -16.78 24.00 -11.75
CA GLU A 311 -16.46 23.49 -10.43
C GLU A 311 -17.74 23.16 -9.66
N ALA A 312 -17.83 21.94 -9.13
CA ALA A 312 -18.99 21.54 -8.34
C ALA A 312 -19.13 22.37 -7.07
N THR A 313 -20.37 22.73 -6.73
CA THR A 313 -20.72 23.09 -5.36
C THR A 313 -20.78 21.80 -4.53
N LEU A 314 -19.95 21.72 -3.50
CA LEU A 314 -19.82 20.54 -2.65
C LEU A 314 -20.91 20.53 -1.57
N THR A 315 -21.42 19.36 -1.23
CA THR A 315 -22.34 19.19 -0.09
C THR A 315 -21.58 19.29 1.23
N SER A 316 -22.30 19.48 2.34
CA SER A 316 -21.68 19.48 3.67
C SER A 316 -20.95 18.17 3.96
N ASP A 317 -21.51 17.04 3.53
CA ASP A 317 -20.88 15.73 3.67
C ASP A 317 -19.60 15.63 2.83
N GLU A 318 -19.64 16.03 1.56
CA GLU A 318 -18.45 15.99 0.70
C GLU A 318 -17.32 16.86 1.25
N VAL A 319 -17.61 18.03 1.83
CA VAL A 319 -16.59 18.86 2.48
C VAL A 319 -16.04 18.18 3.75
N LEU A 320 -16.94 17.70 4.62
CA LEU A 320 -16.59 17.10 5.91
C LEU A 320 -15.71 15.85 5.72
N TRP A 321 -16.14 14.93 4.86
CA TRP A 321 -15.50 13.63 4.68
C TRP A 321 -14.27 13.68 3.76
N SER A 322 -14.11 14.71 2.92
CA SER A 322 -13.01 14.80 1.95
C SER A 322 -11.78 15.59 2.44
N GLY A 323 -11.74 15.97 3.72
CA GLY A 323 -10.62 16.75 4.24
C GLY A 323 -10.42 18.07 3.49
N LEU A 324 -11.51 18.78 3.22
CA LEU A 324 -11.47 20.10 2.58
C LEU A 324 -11.72 21.20 3.60
N ALA A 325 -11.14 22.37 3.37
CA ALA A 325 -11.49 23.57 4.11
C ALA A 325 -12.96 23.96 3.86
N SER A 326 -13.55 24.76 4.76
CA SER A 326 -14.91 25.26 4.57
C SER A 326 -15.06 25.98 3.23
N GLY A 327 -16.05 25.60 2.43
CA GLY A 327 -16.24 26.10 1.07
C GLY A 327 -15.40 25.39 0.00
N GLY A 328 -14.62 24.36 0.37
CA GLY A 328 -13.89 23.51 -0.56
C GLY A 328 -12.64 24.13 -1.18
N THR A 329 -12.21 25.33 -0.73
CA THR A 329 -11.16 26.15 -1.37
C THR A 329 -9.76 25.56 -1.29
N HIS A 330 -9.44 24.90 -0.17
CA HIS A 330 -8.14 24.28 0.09
C HIS A 330 -8.32 22.82 0.51
N VAL A 331 -7.29 22.03 0.24
CA VAL A 331 -7.16 20.65 0.71
C VAL A 331 -6.43 20.65 2.04
N LEU A 332 -6.90 19.84 2.98
CA LEU A 332 -6.29 19.63 4.28
C LEU A 332 -5.66 18.24 4.33
N SER A 333 -4.49 18.14 4.95
CA SER A 333 -3.76 16.88 5.10
C SER A 333 -3.12 16.77 6.47
N SER A 334 -3.15 15.57 7.04
CA SER A 334 -2.37 15.23 8.24
C SER A 334 -0.93 14.81 7.93
N SER A 335 -0.55 14.75 6.64
CA SER A 335 0.86 14.66 6.24
C SER A 335 1.55 15.95 6.66
N THR A 336 2.64 15.79 7.40
CA THR A 336 3.33 16.83 8.19
C THR A 336 3.98 17.95 7.37
N THR A 337 4.41 18.99 8.09
CA THR A 337 5.07 20.21 7.61
C THR A 337 6.41 19.97 6.91
N SER A 338 7.04 18.81 7.11
CA SER A 338 8.36 18.48 6.53
C SER A 338 8.33 18.17 5.03
N GLY A 339 7.13 18.18 4.40
CA GLY A 339 6.97 18.25 2.94
C GLY A 339 7.40 17.02 2.12
N GLU A 340 7.93 15.97 2.75
CA GLU A 340 8.55 14.83 2.03
C GLU A 340 7.78 13.50 2.11
N ILE A 341 6.56 13.46 2.69
CA ILE A 341 5.87 12.17 2.97
C ILE A 341 4.50 12.08 2.31
N GLY A 342 4.49 11.69 1.03
CA GLY A 342 3.28 11.37 0.26
C GLY A 342 2.62 10.03 0.56
N SER A 343 3.07 9.29 1.58
CA SER A 343 2.64 7.91 1.88
C SER A 343 1.91 7.74 3.21
N GLY A 344 1.37 8.84 3.74
CA GLY A 344 0.50 8.82 4.92
C GLY A 344 1.16 9.35 6.20
N GLY A 345 2.49 9.51 6.26
CA GLY A 345 3.12 10.23 7.37
C GLY A 345 3.10 9.50 8.72
N TYR A 346 2.97 8.17 8.70
CA TYR A 346 2.80 7.35 9.91
C TYR A 346 3.98 7.49 10.87
N LEU A 347 5.21 7.40 10.35
CA LEU A 347 6.43 7.51 11.15
C LEU A 347 6.46 8.81 11.92
N GLU A 348 6.28 9.93 11.22
CA GLU A 348 6.37 11.24 11.83
C GLU A 348 5.25 11.46 12.85
N HIS A 349 4.00 11.15 12.47
CA HIS A 349 2.84 11.31 13.35
C HIS A 349 3.01 10.49 14.65
N ILE A 350 3.37 9.21 14.53
CA ILE A 350 3.52 8.32 15.67
C ILE A 350 4.74 8.71 16.51
N PHE A 351 5.85 9.10 15.88
CA PHE A 351 7.07 9.50 16.59
C PHE A 351 6.84 10.75 17.45
N ARG A 352 6.23 11.81 16.87
CA ARG A 352 5.92 13.06 17.58
C ARG A 352 5.00 12.79 18.77
N TYR A 353 3.93 12.02 18.56
CA TYR A 353 3.01 11.70 19.64
C TYR A 353 3.68 10.84 20.72
N ALA A 354 4.45 9.82 20.35
CA ALA A 354 5.15 8.97 21.30
C ALA A 354 6.19 9.73 22.11
N ALA A 355 6.94 10.65 21.49
CA ALA A 355 7.88 11.52 22.19
C ALA A 355 7.19 12.36 23.27
N LYS A 356 6.03 12.95 22.93
CA LYS A 356 5.24 13.75 23.86
C LYS A 356 4.58 12.91 24.96
N GLU A 357 3.84 11.88 24.57
CA GLU A 357 3.02 11.07 25.49
C GLU A 357 3.86 10.19 26.43
N LEU A 358 4.99 9.65 25.97
CA LEU A 358 5.80 8.72 26.76
C LEU A 358 6.95 9.41 27.51
N PHE A 359 7.47 10.52 26.98
CA PHE A 359 8.68 11.16 27.49
C PHE A 359 8.54 12.67 27.74
N ASN A 360 7.36 13.26 27.48
CA ASN A 360 7.09 14.69 27.59
C ASN A 360 8.09 15.55 26.79
N VAL A 361 8.48 15.08 25.60
CA VAL A 361 9.37 15.81 24.68
C VAL A 361 8.58 16.31 23.48
N ASP A 362 8.62 17.62 23.24
CA ASP A 362 8.13 18.23 22.01
C ASP A 362 9.19 18.10 20.92
N CYS A 363 8.81 17.54 19.77
CA CYS A 363 9.70 17.40 18.63
C CYS A 363 9.78 18.70 17.81
N PRO A 364 10.95 19.03 17.22
CA PRO A 364 11.07 20.17 16.31
C PRO A 364 10.22 19.99 15.05
N ASP A 365 9.85 21.08 14.37
CA ASP A 365 9.07 21.04 13.12
C ASP A 365 9.74 20.18 12.04
N ASP A 366 11.06 20.26 11.92
CA ASP A 366 11.85 19.35 11.09
C ASP A 366 12.47 18.25 11.95
N LEU A 367 12.01 17.02 11.79
CA LEU A 367 12.62 15.89 12.48
C LEU A 367 14.05 15.64 11.97
N PRO A 368 15.01 15.36 12.86
CA PRO A 368 16.42 15.16 12.49
C PRO A 368 16.63 13.76 11.90
N TYR A 369 16.17 13.55 10.67
CA TYR A 369 16.34 12.28 9.97
C TYR A 369 17.82 12.02 9.62
N VAL A 370 18.26 10.80 9.89
CA VAL A 370 19.53 10.26 9.39
C VAL A 370 19.24 9.47 8.13
N MET A 371 19.82 9.89 7.01
CA MET A 371 19.69 9.20 5.74
C MET A 371 20.47 7.87 5.78
N GLY A 372 19.82 6.80 5.33
CA GLY A 372 20.42 5.49 5.20
C GLY A 372 21.22 5.34 3.90
N ARG A 373 21.22 4.12 3.35
CA ARG A 373 21.95 3.80 2.11
C ARG A 373 21.40 4.50 0.86
N ASN A 374 20.16 4.96 0.90
CA ASN A 374 19.47 5.64 -0.19
C ASN A 374 18.39 6.58 0.36
N ALA A 375 17.77 7.38 -0.51
CA ALA A 375 16.74 8.35 -0.13
C ALA A 375 15.47 7.70 0.46
N ASP A 376 15.23 6.44 0.11
CA ASP A 376 14.08 5.62 0.52
C ASP A 376 14.30 4.89 1.86
N PHE A 377 15.41 5.16 2.56
CA PHE A 377 15.66 4.67 3.90
C PHE A 377 16.07 5.82 4.81
N LYS A 378 15.25 6.14 5.80
CA LYS A 378 15.50 7.22 6.77
C LYS A 378 15.33 6.69 8.18
N GLU A 379 16.12 7.19 9.12
CA GLU A 379 16.03 6.83 10.53
C GLU A 379 15.84 8.08 11.38
N VAL A 380 15.11 7.99 12.47
CA VAL A 380 15.02 9.05 13.48
C VAL A 380 15.04 8.42 14.86
N SER A 381 15.72 9.07 15.81
CA SER A 381 15.79 8.60 17.19
C SER A 381 15.54 9.72 18.19
N LEU A 382 15.04 9.33 19.36
CA LEU A 382 14.85 10.20 20.51
C LEU A 382 15.81 9.77 21.62
N ASN A 383 16.63 10.71 22.08
CA ASN A 383 17.52 10.52 23.21
C ASN A 383 17.03 11.33 24.41
N VAL A 384 16.83 10.67 25.56
CA VAL A 384 16.43 11.30 26.81
C VAL A 384 17.44 10.89 27.88
N GLY A 385 18.09 11.88 28.52
CA GLY A 385 19.10 11.59 29.55
C GLY A 385 20.30 10.76 29.07
N GLY A 386 20.66 10.87 27.79
CA GLY A 386 21.75 10.09 27.17
C GLY A 386 21.38 8.65 26.77
N VAL A 387 20.11 8.26 26.92
CA VAL A 387 19.60 6.94 26.51
C VAL A 387 18.70 7.09 25.29
N GLU A 388 18.91 6.26 24.27
CA GLU A 388 18.02 6.16 23.12
C GLU A 388 16.72 5.45 23.54
N VAL A 389 15.62 6.19 23.61
CA VAL A 389 14.32 5.70 24.09
C VAL A 389 13.33 5.37 22.97
N LEU A 390 13.48 6.03 21.81
CA LEU A 390 12.75 5.72 20.58
C LEU A 390 13.71 5.67 19.41
N ARG A 391 13.45 4.76 18.49
CA ARG A 391 14.19 4.64 17.22
C ARG A 391 13.27 4.11 16.14
N PHE A 392 12.98 4.94 15.16
CA PHE A 392 12.02 4.65 14.08
C PHE A 392 12.77 4.63 12.74
N ALA A 393 12.20 3.94 11.76
CA ALA A 393 12.74 3.93 10.40
C ALA A 393 11.64 4.01 9.35
N LEU A 394 11.96 4.64 8.23
CA LEU A 394 11.22 4.61 6.98
C LEU A 394 11.97 3.67 6.04
N ALA A 395 11.28 2.70 5.45
CA ALA A 395 11.86 1.70 4.56
C ALA A 395 10.97 1.50 3.33
N TYR A 396 11.24 2.28 2.28
CA TYR A 396 10.52 2.20 1.01
C TYR A 396 11.28 1.34 -0.01
N GLY A 397 10.55 0.55 -0.79
CA GLY A 397 11.14 -0.38 -1.77
C GLY A 397 11.58 -1.72 -1.16
N PHE A 398 11.38 -2.81 -1.89
CA PHE A 398 11.66 -4.17 -1.40
C PHE A 398 13.08 -4.42 -0.92
N ARG A 399 14.09 -3.77 -1.50
CA ARG A 399 15.48 -3.89 -1.05
C ARG A 399 15.65 -3.43 0.42
N ASN A 400 15.00 -2.32 0.77
CA ASN A 400 15.01 -1.78 2.11
C ASN A 400 14.15 -2.63 3.05
N ILE A 401 12.97 -3.07 2.59
CA ILE A 401 12.09 -3.99 3.33
C ILE A 401 12.82 -5.27 3.71
N GLN A 402 13.43 -5.96 2.74
CA GLN A 402 14.21 -7.19 2.96
C GLN A 402 15.33 -6.98 3.98
N THR A 403 15.97 -5.80 3.97
CA THR A 403 17.01 -5.45 4.94
C THR A 403 16.44 -5.35 6.36
N VAL A 404 15.28 -4.72 6.54
CA VAL A 404 14.59 -4.66 7.83
C VAL A 404 14.17 -6.06 8.28
N LEU A 405 13.57 -6.87 7.40
CA LEU A 405 13.11 -8.21 7.73
C LEU A 405 14.24 -9.16 8.11
N MET A 406 15.41 -9.07 7.48
CA MET A 406 16.58 -9.83 7.90
C MET A 406 16.98 -9.49 9.34
N LYS A 407 16.86 -8.23 9.76
CA LYS A 407 17.12 -7.81 11.15
C LYS A 407 16.04 -8.34 12.11
N VAL A 408 14.77 -8.29 11.71
CA VAL A 408 13.64 -8.83 12.48
C VAL A 408 13.79 -10.34 12.69
N LYS A 409 14.03 -11.10 11.62
CA LYS A 409 14.23 -12.56 11.66
C LYS A 409 15.41 -12.98 12.53
N ARG A 410 16.44 -12.14 12.64
CA ARG A 410 17.63 -12.38 13.48
C ARG A 410 17.45 -11.89 14.92
N HIS A 411 16.28 -11.35 15.28
CA HIS A 411 16.04 -10.69 16.56
C HIS A 411 17.06 -9.58 16.89
N LYS A 412 17.53 -8.89 15.85
CA LYS A 412 18.54 -7.80 15.93
C LYS A 412 18.02 -6.50 15.31
N CYS A 413 16.70 -6.35 15.22
CA CYS A 413 16.10 -5.11 14.73
C CYS A 413 16.16 -4.03 15.83
N PRO A 414 16.84 -2.89 15.60
CA PRO A 414 16.98 -1.85 16.62
C PRO A 414 15.75 -0.93 16.69
N TYR A 415 14.81 -1.07 15.75
CA TYR A 415 13.67 -0.17 15.63
C TYR A 415 12.53 -0.55 16.57
N HIS A 416 11.78 0.45 16.98
CA HIS A 416 10.50 0.31 17.66
C HIS A 416 9.34 0.38 16.66
N PHE A 417 9.50 1.16 15.59
CA PHE A 417 8.50 1.32 14.55
C PHE A 417 9.18 1.42 13.18
N VAL A 418 8.56 0.85 12.15
CA VAL A 418 9.02 0.97 10.77
C VAL A 418 7.84 1.28 9.84
N GLU A 419 7.91 2.42 9.14
CA GLU A 419 7.01 2.73 8.03
C GLU A 419 7.52 2.05 6.76
N ILE A 420 6.70 1.17 6.20
CA ILE A 420 7.02 0.33 5.05
C ILE A 420 6.10 0.65 3.88
N MET A 421 6.70 0.91 2.72
CA MET A 421 6.02 1.02 1.43
C MET A 421 6.74 0.17 0.39
N ALA A 422 6.00 -0.59 -0.40
CA ALA A 422 6.55 -1.45 -1.45
C ALA A 422 7.21 -0.65 -2.59
N CYS A 423 6.67 0.52 -2.92
CA CYS A 423 7.16 1.37 -4.01
C CYS A 423 8.30 2.31 -3.53
N PRO A 424 9.41 2.44 -4.29
CA PRO A 424 10.39 3.52 -4.09
C PRO A 424 9.71 4.88 -4.24
N GLY A 425 10.04 5.85 -3.39
CA GLY A 425 9.35 7.14 -3.31
C GLY A 425 7.92 7.06 -2.74
N GLY A 426 7.47 5.87 -2.33
CA GLY A 426 6.16 5.67 -1.72
C GLY A 426 4.98 5.80 -2.68
N CYS A 427 3.80 6.12 -2.15
CA CYS A 427 2.54 6.06 -2.90
C CYS A 427 2.42 7.06 -4.06
N LEU A 428 3.16 8.17 -4.05
CA LEU A 428 3.13 9.14 -5.15
C LEU A 428 3.80 8.62 -6.43
N ASN A 429 4.63 7.58 -6.31
CA ASN A 429 5.22 6.81 -7.41
C ASN A 429 4.66 5.38 -7.43
N GLY A 430 3.40 5.20 -7.00
CA GLY A 430 2.74 3.89 -7.01
C GLY A 430 2.49 3.37 -8.43
N GLY A 431 2.37 2.04 -8.57
CA GLY A 431 2.23 1.40 -9.89
C GLY A 431 0.99 1.81 -10.69
N GLY A 432 -0.07 2.27 -10.02
CA GLY A 432 -1.32 2.73 -10.64
C GLY A 432 -1.37 4.23 -10.91
N GLN A 433 -0.27 4.96 -10.70
CA GLN A 433 -0.17 6.38 -11.06
C GLN A 433 -0.14 6.57 -12.57
N ILE A 434 -0.44 7.79 -13.02
CA ILE A 434 -0.23 8.18 -14.41
C ILE A 434 1.26 8.03 -14.71
N LYS A 435 1.60 7.31 -15.78
CA LYS A 435 2.97 7.15 -16.28
C LYS A 435 3.20 8.08 -17.48
N PRO A 436 4.41 8.62 -17.65
CA PRO A 436 4.77 9.31 -18.87
C PRO A 436 4.87 8.33 -20.05
N GLU A 437 4.73 8.84 -21.28
CA GLU A 437 4.94 8.05 -22.51
C GLU A 437 6.38 7.50 -22.61
N THR A 438 7.35 8.20 -22.01
CA THR A 438 8.76 7.78 -22.02
C THR A 438 9.31 7.60 -20.59
N PRO A 439 10.10 6.54 -20.33
CA PRO A 439 10.66 6.30 -18.99
C PRO A 439 11.51 7.46 -18.43
N ALA A 440 12.17 8.22 -19.30
CA ALA A 440 12.98 9.38 -18.92
C ALA A 440 12.15 10.48 -18.23
N GLY A 441 10.86 10.59 -18.53
CA GLY A 441 9.96 11.58 -17.94
C GLY A 441 9.49 11.23 -16.53
N ASN A 442 9.69 10.00 -16.05
CA ASN A 442 9.00 9.52 -14.82
C ASN A 442 9.44 10.31 -13.60
N LYS A 443 10.75 10.60 -13.50
CA LYS A 443 11.29 11.40 -12.39
C LYS A 443 10.69 12.81 -12.36
N ALA A 444 10.54 13.45 -13.51
CA ALA A 444 9.97 14.79 -13.61
C ALA A 444 8.46 14.79 -13.28
N LEU A 445 7.73 13.78 -13.73
CA LEU A 445 6.31 13.63 -13.40
C LEU A 445 6.11 13.41 -11.90
N VAL A 446 6.89 12.51 -11.28
CA VAL A 446 6.82 12.27 -9.83
C VAL A 446 7.14 13.54 -9.05
N GLU A 447 8.14 14.34 -9.45
CA GLU A 447 8.43 15.61 -8.80
C GLU A 447 7.26 16.60 -8.92
N LYS A 448 6.61 16.66 -10.09
CA LYS A 448 5.43 17.50 -10.31
C LYS A 448 4.26 17.07 -9.41
N VAL A 449 4.01 15.76 -9.30
CA VAL A 449 2.98 15.21 -8.41
C VAL A 449 3.32 15.53 -6.94
N ASN A 450 4.58 15.43 -6.53
CA ASN A 450 5.02 15.83 -5.18
C ASN A 450 4.79 17.32 -4.92
N HIS A 451 5.07 18.19 -5.90
CA HIS A 451 4.79 19.62 -5.77
C HIS A 451 3.30 19.86 -5.54
N VAL A 452 2.42 19.31 -6.38
CA VAL A 452 0.96 19.50 -6.25
C VAL A 452 0.44 18.89 -4.94
N PHE A 453 1.00 17.77 -4.49
CA PHE A 453 0.62 17.15 -3.22
C PHE A 453 0.97 18.03 -2.01
N ARG A 454 2.06 18.79 -2.09
CA ARG A 454 2.50 19.73 -1.04
C ARG A 454 1.65 20.99 -0.92
N ASP A 455 0.78 21.27 -1.90
CA ASP A 455 -0.15 22.41 -1.84
C ASP A 455 -1.28 22.21 -0.80
N ALA A 456 -1.39 21.01 -0.21
CA ALA A 456 -2.33 20.75 0.89
C ALA A 456 -1.86 21.42 2.19
N GLU A 457 -2.78 22.07 2.89
CA GLU A 457 -2.52 22.70 4.18
C GLU A 457 -2.51 21.67 5.31
N PHE A 458 -1.57 21.81 6.23
CA PHE A 458 -1.47 20.91 7.37
C PHE A 458 -2.67 21.08 8.32
N ARG A 459 -3.23 19.96 8.75
CA ARG A 459 -4.19 19.88 9.86
C ARG A 459 -3.87 18.65 10.69
N ASP A 460 -3.86 18.78 12.02
CA ASP A 460 -3.72 17.62 12.89
C ASP A 460 -4.90 16.65 12.75
N ALA A 461 -4.61 15.35 12.67
CA ALA A 461 -5.61 14.29 12.51
C ALA A 461 -6.69 14.31 13.60
N ALA A 462 -6.34 14.63 14.86
CA ALA A 462 -7.29 14.71 15.96
C ALA A 462 -8.14 16.00 15.92
N ALA A 463 -7.70 17.03 15.19
CA ALA A 463 -8.45 18.26 14.97
C ALA A 463 -9.44 18.17 13.81
N ASN A 464 -9.50 17.04 13.10
CA ASN A 464 -10.47 16.84 12.02
C ASN A 464 -11.90 16.67 12.59
N PRO A 465 -12.87 17.55 12.23
CA PRO A 465 -14.24 17.44 12.73
C PRO A 465 -14.94 16.15 12.29
N ALA A 466 -14.59 15.59 11.13
CA ALA A 466 -15.15 14.33 10.67
C ALA A 466 -14.69 13.16 11.54
N VAL A 467 -13.42 13.17 11.96
CA VAL A 467 -12.88 12.18 12.90
C VAL A 467 -13.62 12.24 14.23
N ALA A 468 -13.80 13.45 14.78
CA ALA A 468 -14.57 13.63 16.02
C ALA A 468 -16.02 13.11 15.87
N HIS A 469 -16.67 13.38 14.73
CA HIS A 469 -18.01 12.88 14.45
C HIS A 469 -18.06 11.34 14.40
N VAL A 470 -17.11 10.70 13.72
CA VAL A 470 -17.01 9.23 13.65
C VAL A 470 -16.84 8.62 15.03
N TYR A 471 -15.90 9.11 15.83
CA TYR A 471 -15.68 8.56 17.17
C TYR A 471 -16.91 8.73 18.05
N ASN A 472 -17.46 9.95 18.13
CA ASN A 472 -18.57 10.25 19.03
C ASN A 472 -19.86 9.52 18.65
N THR A 473 -20.11 9.32 17.35
CA THR A 473 -21.38 8.77 16.88
C THR A 473 -21.31 7.25 16.67
N TYR A 474 -20.14 6.70 16.32
CA TYR A 474 -20.03 5.32 15.85
C TYR A 474 -18.98 4.46 16.56
N LEU A 475 -17.90 5.03 17.10
CA LEU A 475 -16.79 4.25 17.70
C LEU A 475 -16.66 4.42 19.22
N ASP A 476 -17.78 4.69 19.89
CA ASP A 476 -17.91 4.81 21.36
C ASP A 476 -17.02 5.91 21.98
N GLY A 477 -16.63 6.91 21.18
CA GLY A 477 -15.92 8.11 21.62
C GLY A 477 -14.43 7.93 21.95
N GLN A 478 -13.87 6.73 21.78
CA GLN A 478 -12.47 6.44 22.16
C GLN A 478 -11.70 5.75 21.03
N VAL A 479 -10.52 6.32 20.73
CA VAL A 479 -9.52 5.70 19.85
C VAL A 479 -9.08 4.37 20.43
N PHE A 480 -8.97 3.35 19.60
CA PHE A 480 -8.52 2.01 20.00
C PHE A 480 -9.44 1.31 21.02
N SER A 481 -10.71 1.72 21.09
CA SER A 481 -11.76 1.01 21.83
C SER A 481 -12.02 -0.38 21.24
N ALA A 482 -12.71 -1.27 21.96
CA ALA A 482 -13.06 -2.59 21.44
C ALA A 482 -13.88 -2.52 20.13
N LYS A 483 -14.73 -1.50 20.00
CA LYS A 483 -15.53 -1.26 18.80
C LYS A 483 -14.72 -0.64 17.66
N ALA A 484 -13.78 0.27 17.97
CA ALA A 484 -12.82 0.75 16.98
C ALA A 484 -11.96 -0.41 16.46
N GLN A 485 -11.47 -1.27 17.36
CA GLN A 485 -10.72 -2.47 16.98
C GLN A 485 -11.55 -3.45 16.12
N SER A 486 -12.83 -3.65 16.41
CA SER A 486 -13.65 -4.56 15.59
C SER A 486 -13.95 -4.02 14.18
N LEU A 487 -13.94 -2.70 13.98
CA LEU A 487 -14.33 -2.07 12.70
C LEU A 487 -13.12 -1.58 11.89
N LEU A 488 -12.12 -1.01 12.55
CA LEU A 488 -10.97 -0.34 11.95
C LEU A 488 -9.68 -1.16 11.99
N HIS A 489 -9.70 -2.36 12.58
CA HIS A 489 -8.56 -3.28 12.59
C HIS A 489 -8.90 -4.58 11.85
N THR A 490 -7.84 -5.29 11.48
CA THR A 490 -7.87 -6.57 10.77
C THR A 490 -6.74 -7.47 11.25
N ARG A 491 -6.68 -8.68 10.70
CA ARG A 491 -5.63 -9.67 10.93
C ARG A 491 -5.02 -10.07 9.60
N TYR A 492 -3.80 -10.59 9.67
CA TYR A 492 -3.05 -11.08 8.50
C TYR A 492 -2.69 -12.53 8.73
N HIS A 493 -2.61 -13.28 7.64
CA HIS A 493 -2.47 -14.74 7.70
C HIS A 493 -1.39 -15.18 6.73
N ALA A 494 -0.58 -16.16 7.14
CA ALA A 494 0.40 -16.75 6.25
C ALA A 494 -0.32 -17.53 5.15
N VAL A 495 0.07 -17.35 3.89
CA VAL A 495 -0.45 -18.14 2.77
C VAL A 495 0.36 -19.44 2.69
N PRO A 496 -0.24 -20.63 2.93
CA PRO A 496 0.44 -21.92 2.88
C PRO A 496 1.12 -22.18 1.52
N LYS A 497 2.34 -22.74 1.56
CA LYS A 497 3.12 -23.05 0.35
C LYS A 497 2.46 -24.08 -0.58
N MET A 498 1.55 -24.92 -0.08
CA MET A 498 0.83 -25.90 -0.89
C MET A 498 -0.26 -25.23 -1.76
N GLU A 499 -0.79 -24.10 -1.30
CA GLU A 499 -1.76 -23.27 -2.05
C GLU A 499 -1.09 -22.46 -3.16
N GLN A 500 0.25 -22.36 -3.14
CA GLN A 500 1.04 -21.74 -4.22
C GLN A 500 1.20 -22.65 -5.45
N ALA A 501 0.90 -23.94 -5.31
CA ALA A 501 1.02 -24.95 -6.39
C ALA A 501 -0.32 -25.31 -7.05
N ASN A 502 -1.46 -24.86 -6.51
CA ASN A 502 -2.78 -25.14 -7.11
C ASN A 502 -3.72 -23.91 -7.02
N PRO A 503 -3.61 -22.96 -7.96
CA PRO A 503 -4.39 -21.72 -7.96
C PRO A 503 -5.91 -21.93 -8.07
N PHE A 504 -6.37 -23.12 -8.46
CA PHE A 504 -7.78 -23.46 -8.63
C PHE A 504 -8.43 -24.07 -7.36
N GLY A 505 -7.65 -24.37 -6.33
CA GLY A 505 -8.14 -24.86 -5.04
C GLY A 505 -8.53 -23.75 -4.06
N ILE A 506 -8.35 -22.49 -4.45
CA ILE A 506 -8.58 -21.35 -3.57
C ILE A 506 -10.09 -21.13 -3.43
N LYS A 507 -10.64 -21.49 -2.27
CA LYS A 507 -11.88 -20.88 -1.80
C LYS A 507 -11.52 -19.50 -1.27
N TRP A 508 -11.56 -18.52 -2.16
CA TRP A 508 -11.74 -17.12 -1.81
C TRP A 508 -13.19 -16.98 -1.33
#